data_AF-A0A086ZHT8-F1
#
_entry.id   AF-A0A086ZHT8-F1
#
_cell.length_a   1.000
_cell.length_b   1.000
_cell.length_c   1.000
_cell.angle_alpha   90.00
_cell.angle_beta   90.00
_cell.angle_gamma   90.00
#
_symmetry.space_group_name_H-M   'P 1'
#
loop_
_entity.id
_entity.type
_entity.pdbx_description
1 polymer ?
#
loop_
_entity_poly.entity_id
_entity_poly.type
_entity_poly.pdbx_seq_one_letter_code
_entity_poly.pdbx_strand_id
1 'polypeptide(L)'
;MSVVTTDEPFTREYSVEDFGTDYMFRVRIRLGFKVSQSIPAYIHQVMHDLSATGELPAQVSVYPKVDADPDIGTVRYVLIHKALMPESKLSAREALSLKMKYAIRRFAGSPVKWFGLAPYNPVVEVQPLFVTTRRPPRLQRKEVYTGNHHTSAPVADDYGVEKTGEVDKVEAGESSGAGESVVRQDD
;
A
#
# COMPACT_ATOMS: atom_id res chain seq x y z
N MET A 1 -4.06 12.24 12.38
CA MET A 1 -3.15 13.34 12.75
C MET A 1 -2.27 13.74 11.56
N SER A 2 -1.83 15.00 11.46
CA SER A 2 -0.72 15.43 10.60
C SER A 2 0.17 16.45 11.33
N VAL A 3 1.48 16.45 11.04
CA VAL A 3 2.46 17.38 11.63
C VAL A 3 3.14 18.16 10.51
N VAL A 4 3.27 19.47 10.67
CA VAL A 4 3.90 20.39 9.71
C VAL A 4 4.91 21.26 10.46
N THR A 5 6.10 21.47 9.88
CA THR A 5 7.05 22.46 10.39
C THR A 5 6.79 23.82 9.75
N THR A 6 6.78 24.88 10.54
CA THR A 6 6.65 26.27 10.08
C THR A 6 7.99 27.00 10.09
N ASP A 7 8.13 28.00 9.22
CA ASP A 7 9.34 28.84 9.13
C ASP A 7 9.53 29.78 10.32
N GLU A 8 8.49 29.97 11.13
CA GLU A 8 8.56 30.69 12.41
C GLU A 8 9.32 29.85 13.45
N PRO A 9 10.17 30.45 14.31
CA PRO A 9 11.09 29.67 15.15
C PRO A 9 10.42 28.90 16.30
N PHE A 10 9.44 29.50 16.98
CA PHE A 10 8.94 29.01 18.27
C PHE A 10 7.43 28.71 18.29
N THR A 11 6.77 28.75 17.14
CA THR A 11 5.32 28.60 17.01
C THR A 11 4.88 27.20 17.45
N ARG A 12 3.76 27.14 18.16
CA ARG A 12 3.12 25.91 18.65
C ARG A 12 1.63 26.12 18.57
N GLU A 13 1.02 25.56 17.55
CA GLU A 13 -0.41 25.72 17.30
C GLU A 13 -0.98 24.41 16.73
N TYR A 14 -2.24 24.13 17.03
CA TYR A 14 -2.94 22.98 16.48
C TYR A 14 -4.34 23.39 16.00
N SER A 15 -4.91 22.56 15.15
CA SER A 15 -6.32 22.63 14.75
C SER A 15 -6.93 21.25 14.84
N VAL A 16 -8.13 21.15 15.41
CA VAL A 16 -8.93 19.93 15.45
C VAL A 16 -10.04 20.00 14.39
N GLU A 17 -10.51 18.84 13.96
CA GLU A 17 -11.51 18.62 12.91
C GLU A 17 -12.20 17.32 13.33
N ASP A 18 -13.42 17.44 13.83
CA ASP A 18 -14.24 16.43 14.55
C ASP A 18 -15.13 15.58 13.63
N PHE A 19 -15.38 16.09 12.41
CA PHE A 19 -16.28 15.52 11.40
C PHE A 19 -17.75 15.33 11.87
N GLY A 20 -18.19 16.04 12.91
CA GLY A 20 -19.50 15.81 13.55
C GLY A 20 -19.55 14.56 14.43
N THR A 21 -18.41 14.14 15.02
CA THR A 21 -18.31 12.94 15.86
C THR A 21 -17.48 13.16 17.12
N ASP A 22 -17.90 12.54 18.22
CA ASP A 22 -17.28 12.58 19.55
C ASP A 22 -16.12 11.57 19.72
N TYR A 23 -15.81 10.78 18.68
CA TYR A 23 -14.81 9.71 18.72
C TYR A 23 -13.72 9.77 17.63
N MET A 24 -13.80 10.68 16.64
CA MET A 24 -12.84 10.72 15.52
C MET A 24 -12.30 12.13 15.22
N PHE A 25 -11.15 12.45 15.82
CA PHE A 25 -10.54 13.78 15.71
C PHE A 25 -9.32 13.82 14.78
N ARG A 26 -9.35 14.69 13.76
CA ARG A 26 -8.20 14.99 12.89
C ARG A 26 -7.42 16.19 13.42
N VAL A 27 -6.58 15.94 14.42
CA VAL A 27 -5.58 16.91 14.88
C VAL A 27 -4.54 17.20 13.79
N ARG A 28 -4.32 18.47 13.48
CA ARG A 28 -3.20 18.96 12.67
C ARG A 28 -2.34 19.87 13.54
N ILE A 29 -1.05 19.56 13.72
CA ILE A 29 -0.13 20.38 14.52
C ILE A 29 0.86 21.10 13.59
N ARG A 30 1.06 22.40 13.84
CA ARG A 30 2.10 23.23 13.24
C ARG A 30 3.12 23.60 14.32
N LEU A 31 4.39 23.24 14.10
CA LEU A 31 5.50 23.46 15.03
C LEU A 31 6.61 24.27 14.37
N GLY A 32 7.12 25.28 15.06
CA GLY A 32 8.25 26.08 14.60
C GLY A 32 9.56 25.31 14.55
N PHE A 33 10.48 25.72 13.68
CA PHE A 33 11.71 24.95 13.40
C PHE A 33 12.69 24.81 14.58
N LYS A 34 12.56 25.61 15.65
CA LYS A 34 13.34 25.44 16.90
C LYS A 34 12.58 24.66 17.98
N VAL A 35 11.38 24.16 17.69
CA VAL A 35 10.56 23.37 18.62
C VAL A 35 10.80 21.88 18.39
N SER A 36 10.97 21.13 19.49
CA SER A 36 11.09 19.66 19.42
C SER A 36 9.78 19.01 18.97
N GLN A 37 9.86 18.14 17.97
CA GLN A 37 8.71 17.44 17.39
C GLN A 37 8.27 16.21 18.22
N SER A 38 8.35 16.31 19.56
CA SER A 38 7.99 15.22 20.47
C SER A 38 6.48 15.08 20.54
N ILE A 39 5.93 14.15 19.77
CA ILE A 39 4.48 14.00 19.56
C ILE A 39 3.71 13.56 20.82
N PRO A 40 4.22 12.70 21.72
CA PRO A 40 3.47 12.28 22.91
C PRO A 40 2.98 13.45 23.76
N ALA A 41 3.84 14.43 24.07
CA ALA A 41 3.48 15.56 24.93
C ALA A 41 2.33 16.38 24.35
N TYR A 42 2.37 16.67 23.05
CA TYR A 42 1.29 17.40 22.38
C TYR A 42 0.01 16.57 22.20
N ILE A 43 0.10 15.24 22.08
CA ILE A 43 -1.07 14.37 22.06
C ILE A 43 -1.78 14.38 23.42
N HIS A 44 -1.04 14.20 24.52
CA HIS A 44 -1.63 14.28 25.87
C HIS A 44 -2.24 15.67 26.13
N GLN A 45 -1.56 16.76 25.72
CA GLN A 45 -2.12 18.10 25.82
C GLN A 45 -3.44 18.25 25.04
N VAL A 46 -3.47 17.88 23.75
CA VAL A 46 -4.70 18.03 22.94
C VAL A 46 -5.83 17.14 23.45
N MET A 47 -5.53 15.95 23.98
CA MET A 47 -6.55 15.09 24.59
C MET A 47 -7.12 15.70 25.88
N HIS A 48 -6.29 16.35 26.70
CA HIS A 48 -6.74 17.08 27.89
C HIS A 48 -7.58 18.31 27.51
N ASP A 49 -7.13 19.10 26.52
CA ASP A 49 -7.86 20.28 26.03
C ASP A 49 -9.25 19.89 25.46
N LEU A 50 -9.35 18.77 24.73
CA LEU A 50 -10.61 18.23 24.22
C LEU A 50 -11.52 17.63 25.32
N SER A 51 -10.94 17.05 26.37
CA SER A 51 -11.70 16.55 27.52
C SER A 51 -12.26 17.72 28.37
N ALA A 52 -11.46 18.77 28.57
CA ALA A 52 -11.82 19.95 29.37
C ALA A 52 -12.87 20.85 28.67
N THR A 53 -12.92 20.82 27.33
CA THR A 53 -13.97 21.48 26.53
C THR A 53 -15.24 20.64 26.38
N GLY A 54 -15.18 19.34 26.68
CA GLY A 54 -16.28 18.40 26.51
C GLY A 54 -16.48 17.90 25.07
N GLU A 55 -15.56 18.20 24.15
CA GLU A 55 -15.57 17.62 22.79
C GLU A 55 -15.25 16.12 22.81
N LEU A 56 -14.37 15.69 23.72
CA LEU A 56 -14.01 14.28 23.94
C LEU A 56 -14.67 13.78 25.25
N PRO A 57 -15.58 12.79 25.22
CA PRO A 57 -16.18 12.22 26.42
C PRO A 57 -15.16 11.41 27.25
N ALA A 58 -15.21 11.57 28.58
CA ALA A 58 -14.27 10.98 29.51
C ALA A 58 -14.24 9.43 29.46
N GLN A 59 -13.04 8.85 29.35
CA GLN A 59 -12.88 7.42 29.08
C GLN A 59 -12.76 6.57 30.36
N VAL A 60 -13.87 6.42 31.08
CA VAL A 60 -13.95 5.58 32.29
C VAL A 60 -13.48 4.14 32.04
N SER A 61 -12.32 3.80 32.59
CA SER A 61 -11.78 2.44 32.52
C SER A 61 -12.28 1.59 33.70
N VAL A 62 -12.76 0.38 33.40
CA VAL A 62 -13.24 -0.60 34.41
C VAL A 62 -12.07 -1.17 35.24
N TYR A 63 -10.83 -0.97 34.80
CA TYR A 63 -9.62 -1.41 35.48
C TYR A 63 -8.57 -0.28 35.45
N PRO A 64 -8.52 0.60 36.48
CA PRO A 64 -7.55 1.69 36.53
C PRO A 64 -6.13 1.13 36.58
N LYS A 65 -5.22 1.74 35.83
CA LYS A 65 -3.78 1.42 35.84
C LYS A 65 -3.06 2.50 36.63
N VAL A 66 -2.10 2.10 37.44
CA VAL A 66 -1.35 3.00 38.34
C VAL A 66 -0.65 4.13 37.58
N ASP A 67 -0.17 3.84 36.36
CA ASP A 67 0.55 4.78 35.50
C ASP A 67 -0.33 5.41 34.40
N ALA A 68 -1.66 5.27 34.47
CA ALA A 68 -2.58 5.91 33.53
C ALA A 68 -3.17 7.19 34.12
N ASP A 69 -3.26 8.20 33.26
CA ASP A 69 -4.10 9.37 33.47
C ASP A 69 -5.58 8.91 33.64
N PRO A 70 -6.30 9.33 34.69
CA PRO A 70 -7.67 8.85 34.94
C PRO A 70 -8.68 9.37 33.92
N ASP A 71 -8.42 10.52 33.30
CA ASP A 71 -9.30 11.14 32.31
C ASP A 71 -8.92 10.69 30.89
N ILE A 72 -7.62 10.41 30.66
CA ILE A 72 -7.06 10.02 29.35
C ILE A 72 -6.68 8.53 29.32
N GLY A 73 -7.52 7.74 28.63
CA GLY A 73 -7.35 6.29 28.44
C GLY A 73 -6.06 5.85 27.73
N THR A 74 -5.85 4.53 27.64
CA THR A 74 -4.60 3.95 27.12
C THR A 74 -4.36 4.26 25.63
N VAL A 75 -3.52 5.26 25.35
CA VAL A 75 -3.12 5.66 24.00
C VAL A 75 -2.32 4.56 23.29
N ARG A 76 -2.64 4.30 22.01
CA ARG A 76 -1.83 3.44 21.11
C ARG A 76 -1.43 4.22 19.86
N TYR A 77 -0.12 4.27 19.59
CA TYR A 77 0.43 4.94 18.43
C TYR A 77 0.52 3.98 17.23
N VAL A 78 -0.08 4.36 16.09
CA VAL A 78 0.00 3.64 14.81
C VAL A 78 0.55 4.59 13.74
N LEU A 79 1.65 4.20 13.07
CA LEU A 79 2.26 4.99 12.01
C LEU A 79 2.08 4.32 10.65
N ILE A 80 1.11 4.83 9.89
CA ILE A 80 0.84 4.38 8.51
C ILE A 80 1.99 4.83 7.59
N HIS A 81 2.77 3.87 7.11
CA HIS A 81 3.89 4.06 6.20
C HIS A 81 3.50 3.63 4.78
N LYS A 82 3.36 4.59 3.87
CA LYS A 82 3.17 4.27 2.44
C LYS A 82 4.45 3.71 1.83
N ALA A 83 4.37 2.49 1.29
CA ALA A 83 5.45 1.80 0.58
C ALA A 83 4.97 1.32 -0.79
N LEU A 84 5.89 1.14 -1.73
CA LEU A 84 5.55 0.61 -3.06
C LEU A 84 5.47 -0.92 -3.02
N MET A 85 4.52 -1.52 -3.74
CA MET A 85 4.49 -2.97 -3.93
C MET A 85 5.74 -3.43 -4.71
N PRO A 86 6.41 -4.52 -4.32
CA PRO A 86 7.58 -5.04 -5.05
C PRO A 86 7.22 -5.56 -6.46
N GLU A 87 5.96 -5.88 -6.72
CA GLU A 87 5.44 -6.32 -8.02
C GLU A 87 5.08 -5.16 -8.99
N SER A 88 5.36 -3.91 -8.60
CA SER A 88 5.10 -2.73 -9.42
C SER A 88 5.95 -2.75 -10.71
N LYS A 89 5.31 -2.47 -11.85
CA LYS A 89 6.04 -2.26 -13.11
C LYS A 89 6.81 -0.95 -13.03
N LEU A 90 8.14 -1.03 -12.96
CA LEU A 90 9.05 0.10 -13.00
C LEU A 90 10.06 -0.08 -14.14
N SER A 91 10.31 1.00 -14.87
CA SER A 91 11.47 1.16 -15.75
C SER A 91 12.78 1.14 -14.94
N ALA A 92 13.90 0.77 -15.57
CA ALA A 92 15.20 0.73 -14.91
C ALA A 92 15.60 2.09 -14.29
N ARG A 93 15.20 3.22 -14.92
CA ARG A 93 15.40 4.58 -14.39
C ARG A 93 14.55 4.85 -13.13
N GLU A 94 13.30 4.39 -13.12
CA GLU A 94 12.39 4.55 -11.97
C GLU A 94 12.80 3.67 -10.79
N ALA A 95 13.26 2.44 -11.07
CA ALA A 95 13.82 1.55 -10.07
C ALA A 95 15.09 2.14 -9.42
N LEU A 96 15.93 2.84 -10.20
CA LEU A 96 17.11 3.55 -9.68
C LEU A 96 16.73 4.76 -8.80
N SER A 97 15.82 5.61 -9.26
CA SER A 97 15.38 6.77 -8.47
C SER A 97 14.67 6.37 -7.18
N LEU A 98 13.91 5.27 -7.20
CA LEU A 98 13.27 4.69 -6.03
C LEU A 98 14.28 4.10 -5.04
N LYS A 99 15.31 3.39 -5.52
CA LYS A 99 16.43 2.92 -4.68
C LYS A 99 17.14 4.09 -4.01
N MET A 100 17.45 5.16 -4.75
CA MET A 100 18.08 6.36 -4.20
C MET A 100 17.21 7.04 -3.14
N LYS A 101 15.91 7.21 -3.40
CA LYS A 101 14.92 7.73 -2.44
C LYS A 101 14.88 6.92 -1.14
N TYR A 102 14.88 5.59 -1.21
CA TYR A 102 14.89 4.74 -0.03
C TYR A 102 16.24 4.70 0.68
N ALA A 103 17.37 4.82 -0.03
CA ALA A 103 18.70 4.96 0.57
C ALA A 103 18.82 6.26 1.39
N ILE A 104 18.43 7.40 0.82
CA ILE A 104 18.38 8.70 1.51
C ILE A 104 17.48 8.61 2.75
N ARG A 105 16.28 8.03 2.61
CA ARG A 105 15.36 7.84 3.75
C ARG A 105 15.97 6.94 4.84
N ARG A 106 16.71 5.89 4.48
CA ARG A 106 17.34 4.97 5.43
C ARG A 106 18.51 5.60 6.19
N PHE A 107 19.20 6.55 5.57
CA PHE A 107 20.27 7.36 6.16
C PHE A 107 19.73 8.45 7.10
N ALA A 108 18.70 9.19 6.67
CA ALA A 108 18.13 10.30 7.44
C ALA A 108 17.54 9.88 8.80
N GLY A 109 16.94 8.69 8.89
CA GLY A 109 16.43 8.11 10.14
C GLY A 109 15.07 7.43 9.98
N SER A 110 14.47 7.00 11.10
CA SER A 110 13.07 6.54 11.12
C SER A 110 12.16 7.62 11.74
N PRO A 111 10.96 7.86 11.19
CA PRO A 111 10.00 8.82 11.75
C PRO A 111 9.65 8.54 13.22
N VAL A 112 9.62 7.26 13.62
CA VAL A 112 9.43 6.82 15.02
C VAL A 112 10.44 7.48 15.97
N LYS A 113 11.70 7.64 15.56
CA LYS A 113 12.73 8.29 16.38
C LYS A 113 12.58 9.81 16.39
N TRP A 114 12.33 10.43 15.23
CA TRP A 114 12.14 11.89 15.13
C TRP A 114 10.95 12.40 15.94
N PHE A 115 9.85 11.64 15.97
CA PHE A 115 8.63 12.01 16.71
C PHE A 115 8.65 11.65 18.20
N GLY A 116 9.77 11.11 18.73
CA GLY A 116 9.88 10.69 20.13
C GLY A 116 9.09 9.43 20.49
N LEU A 117 8.53 8.72 19.51
CA LEU A 117 7.59 7.61 19.74
C LEU A 117 8.26 6.28 20.11
N ALA A 118 9.59 6.19 20.06
CA ALA A 118 10.33 4.95 20.30
C ALA A 118 10.03 4.22 21.64
N PRO A 119 9.81 4.90 22.79
CA PRO A 119 9.46 4.23 24.04
C PRO A 119 8.05 3.61 24.05
N TYR A 120 7.13 4.13 23.22
CA TYR A 120 5.71 3.82 23.27
C TYR A 120 5.29 2.63 22.38
N ASN A 121 6.26 1.78 22.00
CA ASN A 121 6.11 0.60 21.15
C ASN A 121 5.11 0.77 19.97
N PRO A 122 5.35 1.72 19.06
CA PRO A 122 4.37 2.10 18.05
C PRO A 122 4.23 1.05 16.95
N VAL A 123 3.00 0.76 16.56
CA VAL A 123 2.70 -0.17 15.46
C VAL A 123 2.99 0.52 14.13
N VAL A 124 3.82 -0.09 13.27
CA VAL A 124 4.07 0.40 11.92
C VAL A 124 3.23 -0.40 10.93
N GLU A 125 2.18 0.23 10.40
CA GLU A 125 1.34 -0.36 9.35
C GLU A 125 1.89 0.06 7.97
N VAL A 126 2.00 -0.88 7.03
CA VAL A 126 2.52 -0.60 5.68
C VAL A 126 1.37 -0.61 4.68
N GLN A 127 0.88 0.58 4.30
CA GLN A 127 -0.14 0.71 3.25
C GLN A 127 0.53 0.63 1.87
N PRO A 128 0.12 -0.32 1.00
CA PRO A 128 0.70 -0.44 -0.34
C PRO A 128 0.21 0.69 -1.24
N LEU A 129 1.14 1.32 -1.96
CA LEU A 129 0.82 2.25 -3.03
C LEU A 129 0.51 1.46 -4.31
N PHE A 130 -0.74 1.53 -4.79
CA PHE A 130 -1.17 0.85 -6.00
C PHE A 130 -0.54 1.48 -7.25
N VAL A 131 0.45 0.79 -7.81
CA VAL A 131 0.96 0.99 -9.18
C VAL A 131 0.57 -0.24 -10.00
N THR A 132 0.50 -0.14 -11.33
CA THR A 132 0.13 -1.29 -12.17
C THR A 132 1.08 -2.47 -11.91
N THR A 133 0.56 -3.53 -11.30
CA THR A 133 1.32 -4.75 -11.00
C THR A 133 1.40 -5.64 -12.24
N ARG A 134 2.34 -6.59 -12.26
CA ARG A 134 2.16 -7.81 -13.05
C ARG A 134 1.24 -8.75 -12.28
N ARG A 135 0.22 -9.31 -12.93
CA ARG A 135 -0.54 -10.43 -12.33
C ARG A 135 0.43 -11.61 -12.14
N PRO A 136 0.50 -12.26 -10.97
CA PRO A 136 1.32 -13.44 -10.80
C PRO A 136 0.85 -14.57 -11.74
N PRO A 137 1.77 -15.40 -12.28
CA PRO A 137 1.39 -16.56 -13.08
C PRO A 137 0.47 -17.51 -12.29
N ARG A 138 -0.51 -18.12 -12.97
CA ARG A 138 -1.41 -19.09 -12.32
C ARG A 138 -0.62 -20.32 -11.91
N LEU A 139 -0.58 -20.61 -10.61
CA LEU A 139 0.02 -21.84 -10.10
C LEU A 139 -0.75 -23.06 -10.62
N GLN A 140 -0.04 -24.03 -11.18
CA GLN A 140 -0.60 -25.33 -11.54
C GLN A 140 -0.44 -26.28 -10.35
N ARG A 141 -1.56 -26.82 -9.85
CA ARG A 141 -1.55 -27.89 -8.85
C ARG A 141 -0.99 -29.15 -9.51
N LYS A 142 0.20 -29.58 -9.11
CA LYS A 142 0.67 -30.95 -9.35
C LYS A 142 0.13 -31.84 -8.23
N GLU A 143 -0.22 -33.07 -8.57
CA GLU A 143 -0.57 -34.08 -7.58
C GLU A 143 0.71 -34.62 -6.93
N VAL A 144 0.62 -34.93 -5.64
CA VAL A 144 1.74 -35.56 -4.91
C VAL A 144 1.58 -37.06 -5.08
N TYR A 145 2.45 -37.67 -5.88
CA TYR A 145 2.50 -39.12 -6.06
C TYR A 145 3.01 -39.80 -4.79
N THR A 146 2.12 -40.07 -3.84
CA THR A 146 2.36 -41.01 -2.74
C THR A 146 2.39 -42.42 -3.31
N GLY A 147 3.59 -42.88 -3.67
CA GLY A 147 3.81 -44.16 -4.35
C GLY A 147 3.61 -45.38 -3.45
N ASN A 148 2.37 -45.86 -3.32
CA ASN A 148 2.07 -47.20 -2.79
C ASN A 148 1.85 -48.18 -3.95
N HIS A 149 2.68 -49.24 -4.01
CA HIS A 149 2.63 -50.26 -5.05
C HIS A 149 1.44 -51.24 -4.88
N HIS A 150 0.28 -50.93 -5.45
CA HIS A 150 -0.80 -51.90 -5.60
C HIS A 150 -1.37 -51.89 -7.03
N THR A 151 -1.27 -53.04 -7.70
CA THR A 151 -1.62 -53.24 -9.11
C THR A 151 -3.12 -53.41 -9.32
N SER A 152 -3.70 -52.59 -10.19
CA SER A 152 -4.76 -52.99 -11.12
C SER A 152 -4.81 -52.02 -12.30
N ALA A 153 -4.86 -52.56 -13.53
CA ALA A 153 -5.01 -51.78 -14.74
C ALA A 153 -6.48 -51.75 -15.16
N PRO A 154 -7.05 -50.59 -15.55
CA PRO A 154 -8.34 -50.57 -16.22
C PRO A 154 -8.22 -51.14 -17.64
N VAL A 155 -9.27 -51.82 -18.10
CA VAL A 155 -9.37 -52.37 -19.46
C VAL A 155 -9.55 -51.22 -20.46
N ALA A 156 -9.03 -51.37 -21.67
CA ALA A 156 -9.25 -50.44 -22.77
C ALA A 156 -10.51 -50.81 -23.55
N ASP A 157 -11.49 -49.92 -23.59
CA ASP A 157 -12.65 -50.04 -24.47
C ASP A 157 -12.33 -49.40 -25.84
N ASP A 158 -12.42 -50.23 -26.89
CA ASP A 158 -12.18 -49.84 -28.28
C ASP A 158 -13.47 -49.31 -28.94
N TYR A 159 -13.40 -48.10 -29.51
CA TYR A 159 -14.37 -47.61 -30.50
C TYR A 159 -13.68 -46.70 -31.53
N GLY A 160 -12.89 -47.29 -32.42
CA GLY A 160 -12.51 -46.64 -33.68
C GLY A 160 -13.70 -46.48 -34.64
N VAL A 161 -13.93 -45.27 -35.17
CA VAL A 161 -14.83 -45.01 -36.30
C VAL A 161 -14.16 -44.09 -37.31
N GLU A 162 -13.56 -44.68 -38.34
CA GLU A 162 -13.23 -43.96 -39.57
C GLU A 162 -14.50 -43.72 -40.41
N LYS A 163 -14.58 -42.59 -41.10
CA LYS A 163 -15.14 -42.50 -42.46
C LYS A 163 -14.45 -41.40 -43.26
N THR A 164 -14.35 -41.63 -44.56
CA THR A 164 -13.49 -40.92 -45.51
C THR A 164 -14.28 -40.51 -46.77
N GLY A 165 -13.86 -39.44 -47.44
CA GLY A 165 -14.40 -38.97 -48.74
C GLY A 165 -15.41 -37.82 -48.62
N GLU A 166 -15.52 -36.88 -49.59
CA GLU A 166 -14.65 -36.63 -50.76
C GLU A 166 -14.75 -35.13 -51.19
N VAL A 167 -14.16 -34.73 -52.33
CA VAL A 167 -13.82 -33.33 -52.69
C VAL A 167 -14.37 -32.85 -54.04
N ASP A 168 -14.65 -31.54 -54.17
CA ASP A 168 -14.22 -30.60 -55.24
C ASP A 168 -14.81 -29.18 -54.94
N LYS A 169 -14.15 -28.02 -55.23
CA LYS A 169 -13.93 -27.28 -56.50
C LYS A 169 -15.22 -26.88 -57.27
N VAL A 170 -15.30 -25.83 -58.11
CA VAL A 170 -14.39 -24.84 -58.76
C VAL A 170 -15.08 -23.44 -58.78
N GLU A 171 -14.51 -22.26 -59.09
CA GLU A 171 -13.17 -21.60 -58.97
C GLU A 171 -13.34 -20.11 -59.44
N ALA A 172 -12.36 -19.20 -59.25
CA ALA A 172 -12.26 -17.79 -59.75
C ALA A 172 -13.21 -16.69 -59.18
N GLY A 173 -12.87 -15.39 -59.18
CA GLY A 173 -11.63 -14.66 -59.54
C GLY A 173 -11.57 -13.32 -58.77
N GLU A 174 -10.42 -12.76 -58.41
CA GLU A 174 -9.39 -12.12 -59.25
C GLU A 174 -9.78 -10.74 -59.85
N SER A 175 -9.18 -9.68 -59.30
CA SER A 175 -8.72 -8.53 -60.08
C SER A 175 -7.52 -7.85 -59.39
N SER A 176 -6.33 -8.01 -59.97
CA SER A 176 -5.15 -7.23 -59.60
C SER A 176 -5.16 -5.87 -60.31
N GLY A 177 -4.56 -4.85 -59.69
CA GLY A 177 -4.52 -3.48 -60.21
C GLY A 177 -3.26 -2.74 -59.76
N ALA A 178 -2.11 -3.12 -60.31
CA ALA A 178 -0.83 -2.48 -60.01
C ALA A 178 -0.71 -1.10 -60.67
N GLY A 179 0.02 -0.18 -60.03
CA GLY A 179 0.22 1.20 -60.50
C GLY A 179 1.44 1.85 -59.84
N GLU A 180 2.63 1.50 -60.30
CA GLU A 180 3.92 2.01 -59.81
C GLU A 180 4.31 3.34 -60.46
N SER A 181 4.83 4.30 -59.69
CA SER A 181 5.92 5.19 -60.14
C SER A 181 6.50 6.03 -58.98
N VAL A 182 7.82 6.22 -59.00
CA VAL A 182 8.60 6.95 -57.97
C VAL A 182 9.09 8.29 -58.52
N VAL A 183 8.91 9.37 -57.75
CA VAL A 183 9.75 10.59 -57.79
C VAL A 183 10.08 11.01 -56.33
N ARG A 184 11.09 11.86 -56.14
CA ARG A 184 11.89 12.01 -54.91
C ARG A 184 11.75 13.37 -54.21
N GLN A 185 12.16 13.39 -52.93
CA GLN A 185 12.86 14.49 -52.22
C GLN A 185 12.07 15.78 -51.90
N ASP A 186 12.43 16.59 -50.90
CA ASP A 186 13.54 16.58 -49.91
C ASP A 186 12.98 16.86 -48.46
N ASP A 187 13.88 17.11 -47.49
CA ASP A 187 13.70 17.40 -46.04
C ASP A 187 13.42 16.20 -45.08
#